data_AF-A0A1E3WEP3-F1
#
_entry.id   AF-A0A1E3WEP3-F1
#
_cell.length_a   1.000
_cell.length_b   1.000
_cell.length_c   1.000
_cell.angle_alpha   90.00
_cell.angle_beta   90.00
_cell.angle_gamma   90.00
#
_symmetry.space_group_name_H-M   'P 1'
#
loop_
_entity.id
_entity.type
_entity.pdbx_description
1 polymer ?
#
loop_
_entity_poly.entity_id
_entity_poly.type
_entity_poly.pdbx_seq_one_letter_code
_entity_poly.pdbx_strand_id
1 'polypeptide(L)'
;MEYEQKKTLTNQIAKILTISHSRASDLIDEHPTSSFLLAESFTNATDNGVNSREWLSRTMVALDRSCISTKDDIFVIEPLSGSSLYLQTQRGMQPSGKSLHAIENRRKLIKSLSKQRDYLNGNKKTEGSEISDMTSPDNKSSIFDVISKDKDIYPFRDDFRAYFLVENVENIYYEVFKLFEADIREDVFGLSKQDRSNISYPTPHGGIYLITDATYVKALDIIESISNVSESTGDDLIERVICNISANRALQEMAVVAEQAELGHKIMIEFVDNLNKLGVYHMPHFENKFEVEEYYREIFGRNGLITKGNSKWNPISNNDLEAVYKFAEITQVQYFKSRMLSKVETCLDDWFLFLLVQTALYYSDEKVRGEISGEQKYKPMPWRGAPRNAVVQRTHALELTKSAFGIASFSVFDSKLDANNMKSYSNAIRYKRSHLQMLIYKVFKTWSPSRIQCLSDAFELCIET
;
A
#
# COMPACT_ATOMS: atom_id res chain seq x y z
N MET A 1 -16.44 10.77 -32.82
CA MET A 1 -16.85 10.20 -31.52
C MET A 1 -18.24 10.76 -31.19
N GLU A 2 -19.18 9.90 -30.83
CA GLU A 2 -20.55 10.32 -30.48
C GLU A 2 -20.57 11.14 -29.18
N TYR A 3 -21.60 11.96 -28.98
CA TYR A 3 -21.71 12.84 -27.79
C TYR A 3 -21.66 12.05 -26.46
N GLU A 4 -22.41 10.96 -26.35
CA GLU A 4 -22.43 10.13 -25.13
C GLU A 4 -21.10 9.39 -24.89
N GLN A 5 -20.40 9.00 -25.96
CA GLN A 5 -19.04 8.44 -25.86
C GLN A 5 -18.06 9.49 -25.35
N LYS A 6 -18.08 10.71 -25.92
CA LYS A 6 -17.23 11.83 -25.49
C LYS A 6 -17.48 12.18 -24.02
N LYS A 7 -18.75 12.24 -23.61
CA LYS A 7 -19.13 12.50 -22.21
C LYS A 7 -18.63 11.43 -21.26
N THR A 8 -18.76 10.15 -21.63
CA THR A 8 -18.25 9.03 -20.83
C THR A 8 -16.73 9.06 -20.71
N LEU A 9 -16.03 9.27 -21.84
CA LEU A 9 -14.58 9.41 -21.87
C LEU A 9 -14.10 10.60 -21.04
N THR A 10 -14.78 11.75 -21.13
CA THR A 10 -14.47 12.96 -20.34
C THR A 10 -14.47 12.65 -18.84
N ASN A 11 -15.51 11.95 -18.36
CA ASN A 11 -15.62 11.56 -16.96
C ASN A 11 -14.50 10.58 -16.55
N GLN A 12 -14.12 9.66 -17.43
CA GLN A 12 -13.04 8.70 -17.18
C GLN A 12 -11.68 9.39 -17.11
N ILE A 13 -11.36 10.22 -18.11
CA ILE A 13 -10.10 10.97 -18.17
C ILE A 13 -9.99 11.93 -16.98
N ALA A 14 -11.06 12.63 -16.61
CA ALA A 14 -11.07 13.51 -15.45
C ALA A 14 -10.65 12.78 -14.16
N LYS A 15 -11.17 11.56 -13.96
CA LYS A 15 -10.86 10.71 -12.80
C LYS A 15 -9.49 10.04 -12.86
N ILE A 16 -9.04 9.61 -14.04
CA ILE A 16 -7.73 8.98 -14.20
C ILE A 16 -6.63 10.02 -14.06
N LEU A 17 -6.77 11.18 -14.69
CA LEU A 17 -5.77 12.25 -14.63
C LEU A 17 -5.91 13.14 -13.39
N THR A 18 -6.98 12.99 -12.60
CA THR A 18 -7.26 13.81 -11.40
C THR A 18 -7.38 15.31 -11.74
N ILE A 19 -8.10 15.60 -12.83
CA ILE A 19 -8.31 16.95 -13.38
C ILE A 19 -9.80 17.31 -13.43
N SER A 20 -10.12 18.58 -13.69
CA SER A 20 -11.50 19.02 -13.91
C SER A 20 -12.10 18.43 -15.19
N HIS A 21 -13.43 18.26 -15.22
CA HIS A 21 -14.16 17.83 -16.42
C HIS A 21 -13.92 18.73 -17.63
N SER A 22 -13.82 20.06 -17.44
CA SER A 22 -13.48 21.01 -18.50
C SER A 22 -12.13 20.67 -19.13
N ARG A 23 -11.06 20.63 -18.32
CA ARG A 23 -9.71 20.25 -18.79
C ARG A 23 -9.66 18.88 -19.45
N ALA A 24 -10.41 17.89 -18.94
CA ALA A 24 -10.51 16.59 -19.59
C ALA A 24 -11.18 16.66 -20.96
N SER A 25 -12.22 17.49 -21.12
CA SER A 25 -12.84 17.75 -22.42
C SER A 25 -11.87 18.45 -23.37
N ASP A 26 -11.12 19.44 -22.89
CA ASP A 26 -10.12 20.16 -23.69
C ASP A 26 -9.05 19.19 -24.21
N LEU A 27 -8.51 18.32 -23.35
CA LEU A 27 -7.55 17.28 -23.75
C LEU A 27 -8.11 16.32 -24.81
N ILE A 28 -9.41 16.00 -24.72
CA ILE A 28 -10.06 15.15 -25.74
C ILE A 28 -10.08 15.83 -27.11
N ASP A 29 -10.35 17.14 -27.11
CA ASP A 29 -10.38 17.95 -28.33
C ASP A 29 -8.97 18.24 -28.87
N GLU A 30 -7.98 18.38 -27.99
CA GLU A 30 -6.54 18.53 -28.32
C GLU A 30 -5.96 17.24 -28.94
N HIS A 31 -6.44 16.06 -28.53
CA HIS A 31 -5.92 14.74 -28.97
C HIS A 31 -7.01 13.81 -29.51
N PRO A 32 -7.64 14.12 -30.66
CA PRO A 32 -8.83 13.40 -31.13
C PRO A 32 -8.56 11.94 -31.47
N THR A 33 -7.40 11.63 -32.08
CA THR A 33 -7.01 10.25 -32.43
C THR A 33 -6.77 9.41 -31.17
N SER A 34 -5.92 9.88 -30.25
CA SER A 34 -5.64 9.21 -28.98
C SER A 34 -6.91 9.03 -28.15
N SER A 35 -7.81 10.01 -28.15
CA SER A 35 -9.10 9.94 -27.46
C SER A 35 -10.02 8.86 -28.00
N PHE A 36 -10.09 8.70 -29.33
CA PHE A 36 -10.87 7.62 -29.94
C PHE A 36 -10.34 6.25 -29.54
N LEU A 37 -9.01 6.06 -29.59
CA LEU A 37 -8.37 4.80 -29.20
C LEU A 37 -8.53 4.51 -27.70
N LEU A 38 -8.47 5.53 -26.84
CA LEU A 38 -8.76 5.40 -25.41
C LEU A 38 -10.19 4.93 -25.15
N ALA A 39 -11.17 5.50 -25.84
CA ALA A 39 -12.58 5.07 -25.73
C ALA A 39 -12.75 3.60 -26.12
N GLU A 40 -12.04 3.14 -27.16
CA GLU A 40 -12.02 1.74 -27.57
C GLU A 40 -11.40 0.85 -26.48
N SER A 41 -10.23 1.24 -25.94
CA SER A 41 -9.56 0.48 -24.87
C SER A 41 -10.40 0.36 -23.60
N PHE A 42 -11.09 1.42 -23.19
CA PHE A 42 -11.98 1.39 -22.03
C PHE A 42 -13.22 0.53 -22.27
N THR A 43 -13.72 0.46 -23.50
CA THR A 43 -14.82 -0.44 -23.88
C THR A 43 -14.38 -1.90 -23.80
N ASN A 44 -13.22 -2.24 -24.39
CA ASN A 44 -12.68 -3.60 -24.42
C ASN A 44 -12.37 -4.17 -23.03
N ALA A 45 -12.07 -3.31 -22.04
CA ALA A 45 -11.82 -3.73 -20.67
C ALA A 45 -13.08 -4.23 -19.92
N THR A 46 -14.29 -4.06 -20.48
CA THR A 46 -15.58 -4.30 -19.78
C THR A 46 -16.27 -5.63 -20.07
N ASP A 47 -15.67 -6.50 -20.88
CA ASP A 47 -16.26 -7.75 -21.43
C ASP A 47 -16.93 -8.74 -20.47
N ASN A 48 -16.71 -8.66 -19.14
CA ASN A 48 -17.22 -9.65 -18.17
C ASN A 48 -18.38 -9.13 -17.29
N GLY A 49 -19.22 -8.24 -17.81
CA GLY A 49 -20.53 -7.94 -17.20
C GLY A 49 -20.50 -7.11 -15.91
N VAL A 50 -19.36 -6.54 -15.52
CA VAL A 50 -19.32 -5.50 -14.50
C VAL A 50 -19.57 -4.18 -15.20
N ASN A 51 -20.65 -3.49 -14.83
CA ASN A 51 -21.03 -2.18 -15.34
C ASN A 51 -19.77 -1.27 -15.43
N SER A 52 -19.57 -0.58 -16.55
CA SER A 52 -18.35 0.20 -16.86
C SER A 52 -17.92 1.19 -15.76
N ARG A 53 -18.83 1.51 -14.84
CA ARG A 53 -18.60 2.40 -13.69
C ARG A 53 -17.81 1.76 -12.55
N GLU A 54 -17.92 0.45 -12.31
CA GLU A 54 -17.31 -0.18 -11.13
C GLU A 54 -15.90 -0.70 -11.39
N TRP A 55 -15.55 -1.04 -12.63
CA TRP A 55 -14.21 -1.55 -12.91
C TRP A 55 -13.14 -0.50 -12.67
N LEU A 56 -13.40 0.78 -12.95
CA LEU A 56 -12.42 1.87 -12.74
C LEU A 56 -11.92 1.95 -11.30
N SER A 57 -12.84 1.86 -10.33
CA SER A 57 -12.47 1.87 -8.91
C SER A 57 -11.88 0.54 -8.47
N ARG A 58 -12.38 -0.59 -8.99
CA ARG A 58 -11.94 -1.93 -8.57
C ARG A 58 -10.54 -2.27 -9.08
N THR A 59 -10.19 -1.81 -10.27
CA THR A 59 -8.84 -1.96 -10.83
C THR A 59 -7.90 -0.84 -10.37
N MET A 60 -8.36 0.06 -9.50
CA MET A 60 -7.62 1.21 -8.96
C MET A 60 -7.00 2.10 -10.04
N VAL A 61 -7.67 2.26 -11.18
CA VAL A 61 -7.18 3.11 -12.28
C VAL A 61 -7.54 4.57 -12.10
N ALA A 62 -8.45 4.89 -11.18
CA ALA A 62 -8.98 6.23 -10.95
C ALA A 62 -8.56 6.80 -9.58
N LEU A 63 -8.35 8.11 -9.54
CA LEU A 63 -8.17 8.91 -8.32
C LEU A 63 -8.93 10.22 -8.50
N ASP A 64 -10.16 10.27 -7.99
CA ASP A 64 -11.00 11.47 -8.09
C ASP A 64 -10.37 12.62 -7.27
N ARG A 65 -10.55 13.87 -7.72
CA ARG A 65 -10.05 15.05 -6.99
C ARG A 65 -10.68 15.15 -5.61
N SER A 66 -11.91 14.66 -5.45
CA SER A 66 -12.60 14.62 -4.15
C SER A 66 -11.93 13.70 -3.13
N CYS A 67 -11.09 12.76 -3.56
CA CYS A 67 -10.31 11.91 -2.67
C CYS A 67 -9.07 12.62 -2.11
N ILE A 68 -8.72 13.81 -2.62
CA ILE A 68 -7.52 14.53 -2.22
C ILE A 68 -7.93 15.70 -1.35
N SER A 69 -7.34 15.77 -0.15
CA SER A 69 -7.55 16.88 0.76
C SER A 69 -6.25 17.22 1.49
N THR A 70 -6.19 18.42 2.04
CA THR A 70 -5.17 18.82 3.00
C THR A 70 -5.85 18.94 4.36
N LYS A 71 -5.38 18.17 5.34
CA LYS A 71 -5.88 18.18 6.72
C LYS A 71 -4.69 18.40 7.65
N ASP A 72 -4.71 19.44 8.47
CA ASP A 72 -3.60 19.79 9.37
C ASP A 72 -2.24 19.93 8.65
N ASP A 73 -2.23 20.56 7.47
CA ASP A 73 -1.07 20.67 6.57
C ASP A 73 -0.52 19.33 6.04
N ILE A 74 -1.24 18.24 6.25
CA ILE A 74 -0.91 16.90 5.74
C ILE A 74 -1.67 16.66 4.45
N PHE A 75 -0.96 16.23 3.41
CA PHE A 75 -1.54 15.75 2.16
C PHE A 75 -2.21 14.38 2.39
N VAL A 76 -3.53 14.30 2.21
CA VAL A 76 -4.32 13.09 2.49
C VAL A 76 -5.01 12.62 1.23
N ILE A 77 -4.81 11.34 0.91
CA ILE A 77 -5.59 10.62 -0.11
C ILE A 77 -6.54 9.65 0.60
N GLU A 78 -7.83 9.86 0.41
CA GLU A 78 -8.88 8.95 0.87
C GLU A 78 -9.11 7.83 -0.16
N PRO A 79 -9.23 6.56 0.26
CA PRO A 79 -9.47 5.47 -0.66
C PRO A 79 -10.87 5.55 -1.27
N LEU A 80 -11.00 5.20 -2.55
CA LEU A 80 -12.32 5.03 -3.15
C LEU A 80 -13.07 3.87 -2.47
N SER A 81 -14.40 3.99 -2.40
CA SER A 81 -15.27 2.95 -1.81
C SER A 81 -15.17 1.59 -2.50
N GLY A 82 -14.69 1.55 -3.75
CA GLY A 82 -14.41 0.32 -4.51
C GLY A 82 -12.96 -0.17 -4.47
N SER A 83 -12.01 0.60 -3.94
CA SER A 83 -10.58 0.24 -3.89
C SER A 83 -10.33 -0.94 -2.94
N SER A 84 -9.65 -1.97 -3.39
CA SER A 84 -9.39 -3.13 -2.55
C SER A 84 -7.95 -3.62 -2.65
N LEU A 85 -7.32 -3.88 -1.51
CA LEU A 85 -6.01 -4.55 -1.47
C LEU A 85 -6.09 -5.99 -1.93
N TYR A 86 -7.26 -6.51 -2.26
CA TYR A 86 -7.41 -7.85 -2.78
C TYR A 86 -6.59 -8.11 -4.07
N LEU A 87 -6.41 -7.09 -4.92
CA LEU A 87 -5.53 -7.21 -6.10
C LEU A 87 -4.05 -7.39 -5.73
N GLN A 88 -3.68 -7.05 -4.49
CA GLN A 88 -2.44 -7.48 -3.90
C GLN A 88 -2.57 -8.95 -3.48
N THR A 89 -2.42 -9.87 -4.43
CA THR A 89 -2.38 -11.30 -4.12
C THR A 89 -1.19 -11.59 -3.22
N GLN A 90 -1.46 -11.90 -1.95
CA GLN A 90 -0.47 -12.49 -1.07
C GLN A 90 -0.43 -14.01 -1.30
N ARG A 91 0.76 -14.62 -1.28
CA ARG A 91 0.92 -16.08 -1.39
C ARG A 91 -0.01 -16.78 -0.38
N GLY A 92 -0.89 -17.64 -0.89
CA GLY A 92 -1.84 -18.40 -0.08
C GLY A 92 -3.28 -17.84 -0.03
N MET A 93 -3.54 -16.68 -0.63
CA MET A 93 -4.92 -16.19 -0.79
C MET A 93 -5.58 -16.80 -2.03
N GLN A 94 -6.72 -17.46 -1.85
CA GLN A 94 -7.48 -18.08 -2.94
C GLN A 94 -8.29 -17.01 -3.69
N PRO A 95 -8.09 -16.82 -5.01
CA PRO A 95 -8.88 -15.92 -5.82
C PRO A 95 -10.38 -16.29 -5.79
N SER A 96 -11.25 -15.41 -5.29
CA SER A 96 -12.68 -15.50 -5.54
C SER A 96 -12.98 -15.25 -7.03
N GLY A 97 -14.07 -15.81 -7.57
CA GLY A 97 -14.44 -15.58 -8.98
C GLY A 97 -14.52 -14.09 -9.36
N LYS A 98 -15.05 -13.24 -8.46
CA LYS A 98 -15.13 -11.78 -8.66
C LYS A 98 -13.76 -11.11 -8.77
N SER A 99 -12.76 -11.63 -8.06
CA SER A 99 -11.40 -11.09 -8.13
C SER A 99 -10.66 -11.45 -9.41
N LEU A 100 -10.89 -12.66 -9.92
CA LEU A 100 -10.36 -13.08 -11.23
C LEU A 100 -10.87 -12.16 -12.33
N HIS A 101 -12.13 -11.73 -12.27
CA HIS A 101 -12.67 -10.76 -13.22
C HIS A 101 -12.00 -9.38 -13.13
N ALA A 102 -11.71 -8.87 -11.92
CA ALA A 102 -11.02 -7.59 -11.77
C ALA A 102 -9.59 -7.63 -12.31
N ILE A 103 -8.85 -8.72 -12.03
CA ILE A 103 -7.52 -8.97 -12.57
C ILE A 103 -7.58 -9.07 -14.10
N GLU A 104 -8.55 -9.80 -14.65
CA GLU A 104 -8.69 -9.98 -16.09
C GLU A 104 -9.06 -8.66 -16.80
N ASN A 105 -9.97 -7.87 -16.23
CA ASN A 105 -10.32 -6.57 -16.79
C ASN A 105 -9.10 -5.62 -16.78
N ARG A 106 -8.27 -5.65 -15.73
CA ARG A 106 -7.01 -4.89 -15.70
C ARG A 106 -6.08 -5.34 -16.81
N ARG A 107 -5.87 -6.65 -16.98
CA ARG A 107 -5.03 -7.19 -18.07
C ARG A 107 -5.53 -6.77 -19.45
N LYS A 108 -6.84 -6.87 -19.69
CA LYS A 108 -7.47 -6.44 -20.95
C LYS A 108 -7.22 -4.96 -21.21
N LEU A 109 -7.42 -4.11 -20.20
CA LEU A 109 -7.13 -2.68 -20.30
C LEU A 109 -5.67 -2.42 -20.66
N ILE A 110 -4.74 -2.97 -19.88
CA ILE A 110 -3.29 -2.73 -20.04
C ILE A 110 -2.84 -3.16 -21.44
N LYS A 111 -3.23 -4.37 -21.87
CA LYS A 111 -2.93 -4.88 -23.22
C LYS A 111 -3.53 -4.00 -24.31
N SER A 112 -4.77 -3.53 -24.13
CA SER A 112 -5.42 -2.68 -25.11
C SER A 112 -4.70 -1.33 -25.22
N LEU A 113 -4.41 -0.66 -24.09
CA LEU A 113 -3.70 0.62 -24.08
C LEU A 113 -2.30 0.51 -24.69
N SER A 114 -1.54 -0.55 -24.35
CA SER A 114 -0.23 -0.82 -24.96
C SER A 114 -0.35 -0.95 -26.47
N LYS A 115 -1.30 -1.75 -26.96
CA LYS A 115 -1.53 -1.93 -28.40
C LYS A 115 -1.87 -0.61 -29.10
N GLN A 116 -2.70 0.24 -28.49
CA GLN A 116 -3.08 1.52 -29.07
C GLN A 116 -1.92 2.52 -29.08
N ARG A 117 -1.09 2.55 -28.03
CA ARG A 117 0.17 3.31 -28.01
C ARG A 117 1.08 2.87 -29.14
N ASP A 118 1.28 1.55 -29.29
CA ASP A 118 2.10 0.97 -30.35
C ASP A 118 1.58 1.30 -31.74
N TYR A 119 0.26 1.34 -31.93
CA TYR A 119 -0.35 1.76 -33.19
C TYR A 119 -0.05 3.24 -33.51
N LEU A 120 -0.16 4.14 -32.52
CA LEU A 120 0.17 5.56 -32.70
C LEU A 120 1.67 5.79 -33.00
N ASN A 121 2.54 5.03 -32.34
CA ASN A 121 3.99 5.11 -32.53
C ASN A 121 4.45 4.38 -33.81
N GLY A 122 3.76 3.31 -34.19
CA GLY A 122 3.99 2.50 -35.39
C GLY A 122 3.56 3.19 -36.67
N ASN A 123 2.52 4.03 -36.65
CA ASN A 123 2.22 4.92 -37.78
C ASN A 123 3.32 5.96 -38.06
N LYS A 124 4.32 6.11 -37.17
CA LYS A 124 5.55 6.87 -37.43
C LYS A 124 6.72 5.99 -37.93
N LYS A 125 6.64 4.67 -37.78
CA LYS A 125 7.56 3.69 -38.36
C LYS A 125 6.86 3.00 -39.53
N THR A 126 6.96 3.62 -40.70
CA THR A 126 6.53 3.13 -42.02
C THR A 126 6.33 1.61 -42.10
N GLU A 127 5.17 1.24 -42.65
CA GLU A 127 4.86 -0.04 -43.29
C GLU A 127 6.13 -0.70 -43.87
N GLY A 128 6.56 -1.84 -43.31
CA GLY A 128 7.67 -2.60 -43.90
C GLY A 128 8.57 -3.43 -42.98
N SER A 129 8.18 -3.78 -41.75
CA SER A 129 8.93 -4.78 -40.99
C SER A 129 7.99 -5.74 -40.28
N GLU A 130 7.75 -6.85 -40.94
CA GLU A 130 7.23 -8.06 -40.32
C GLU A 130 8.20 -8.53 -39.23
N ILE A 131 7.66 -8.77 -38.05
CA ILE A 131 8.10 -9.72 -36.99
C ILE A 131 9.59 -10.08 -37.08
N SER A 132 10.47 -9.17 -36.68
CA SER A 132 11.86 -9.51 -36.37
C SER A 132 11.95 -10.03 -34.94
N ASP A 133 12.61 -11.18 -34.78
CA ASP A 133 12.92 -11.84 -33.52
C ASP A 133 13.27 -10.86 -32.37
N MET A 134 12.68 -11.10 -31.19
CA MET A 134 12.86 -10.38 -29.93
C MET A 134 14.28 -10.48 -29.32
N THR A 135 15.30 -10.84 -30.11
CA THR A 135 16.67 -11.10 -29.63
C THR A 135 17.66 -9.99 -29.95
N SER A 136 17.22 -8.86 -30.54
CA SER A 136 18.09 -7.69 -30.68
C SER A 136 18.38 -7.08 -29.30
N PRO A 137 19.65 -7.00 -28.86
CA PRO A 137 20.03 -6.43 -27.56
C PRO A 137 19.83 -4.91 -27.47
N ASP A 138 19.42 -4.23 -28.54
CA ASP A 138 19.25 -2.77 -28.59
C ASP A 138 17.80 -2.27 -28.38
N ASN A 139 16.82 -3.16 -28.20
CA ASN A 139 15.45 -2.73 -27.89
C ASN A 139 15.32 -2.35 -26.41
N LYS A 140 15.70 -1.10 -26.09
CA LYS A 140 15.36 -0.49 -24.80
C LYS A 140 13.85 -0.56 -24.59
N SER A 141 13.46 -1.32 -23.57
CA SER A 141 12.07 -1.49 -23.18
C SER A 141 11.50 -0.20 -22.58
N SER A 142 10.37 0.28 -23.09
CA SER A 142 9.74 1.53 -22.67
C SER A 142 8.98 1.38 -21.35
N ILE A 143 8.80 2.47 -20.58
CA ILE A 143 7.98 2.45 -19.35
C ILE A 143 6.52 2.07 -19.61
N PHE A 144 6.06 2.21 -20.85
CA PHE A 144 4.71 1.89 -21.23
C PHE A 144 4.55 0.43 -21.67
N ASP A 145 5.64 -0.35 -21.70
CA ASP A 145 5.57 -1.77 -22.02
C ASP A 145 5.04 -2.58 -20.83
N VAL A 146 4.35 -3.68 -21.14
CA VAL A 146 3.79 -4.60 -20.14
C VAL A 146 4.86 -5.59 -19.72
N ILE A 147 5.12 -5.67 -18.42
CA ILE A 147 5.93 -6.76 -17.87
C ILE A 147 5.01 -7.91 -17.47
N SER A 148 5.43 -9.13 -17.77
CA SER A 148 4.92 -10.35 -17.14
C SER A 148 6.07 -10.95 -16.36
N LYS A 149 5.97 -10.96 -15.03
CA LYS A 149 6.90 -11.69 -14.14
C LYS A 149 6.14 -12.84 -13.49
N ASP A 150 6.86 -13.86 -13.04
CA ASP A 150 6.33 -15.11 -12.47
C ASP A 150 5.05 -14.93 -11.64
N LYS A 151 4.07 -15.79 -11.91
CA LYS A 151 2.70 -15.76 -11.35
C LYS A 151 2.66 -15.91 -9.81
N ASP A 152 3.78 -16.24 -9.18
CA ASP A 152 3.89 -16.63 -7.78
C ASP A 152 4.55 -15.57 -6.88
N ILE A 153 4.83 -14.36 -7.37
CA ILE A 153 5.49 -13.30 -6.60
C ILE A 153 4.61 -12.05 -6.56
N TYR A 154 4.42 -11.50 -5.36
CA TYR A 154 3.73 -10.24 -5.09
C TYR A 154 4.45 -9.04 -5.74
N PRO A 155 3.71 -8.01 -6.17
CA PRO A 155 2.26 -7.98 -6.48
C PRO A 155 1.96 -8.76 -7.78
N PHE A 156 0.70 -9.04 -8.16
CA PHE A 156 0.39 -9.64 -9.49
C PHE A 156 1.05 -8.77 -10.58
N ARG A 157 2.08 -9.31 -11.25
CA ARG A 157 3.06 -8.49 -11.99
C ARG A 157 2.72 -8.21 -13.45
N ASP A 158 1.52 -8.56 -13.90
CA ASP A 158 1.02 -8.10 -15.21
C ASP A 158 0.63 -6.62 -15.10
N ASP A 159 1.62 -5.73 -15.12
CA ASP A 159 1.43 -4.28 -15.11
C ASP A 159 2.39 -3.57 -16.06
N PHE A 160 2.15 -2.28 -16.27
CA PHE A 160 3.09 -1.41 -16.98
C PHE A 160 4.40 -1.28 -16.21
N ARG A 161 5.51 -1.15 -16.94
CA ARG A 161 6.81 -0.77 -16.39
C ARG A 161 6.75 0.49 -15.53
N ALA A 162 5.88 1.43 -15.88
CA ALA A 162 5.60 2.64 -15.09
C ALA A 162 5.20 2.36 -13.63
N TYR A 163 4.60 1.20 -13.31
CA TYR A 163 4.32 0.84 -11.92
C TYR A 163 5.60 0.54 -11.13
N PHE A 164 6.57 -0.17 -11.73
CA PHE A 164 7.88 -0.41 -11.10
C PHE A 164 8.67 0.89 -10.90
N LEU A 165 8.45 1.88 -11.77
CA LEU A 165 9.03 3.21 -11.56
C LEU A 165 8.47 3.90 -10.30
N VAL A 166 7.20 3.66 -9.96
CA VAL A 166 6.63 4.14 -8.68
C VAL A 166 7.38 3.48 -7.52
N GLU A 167 7.61 2.17 -7.58
CA GLU A 167 8.40 1.44 -6.56
C GLU A 167 9.84 1.99 -6.46
N ASN A 168 10.47 2.38 -7.57
CA ASN A 168 11.79 3.02 -7.54
C ASN A 168 11.78 4.40 -6.85
N VAL A 169 10.75 5.21 -7.09
CA VAL A 169 10.56 6.50 -6.38
C VAL A 169 10.34 6.26 -4.89
N GLU A 170 9.56 5.25 -4.52
CA GLU A 170 9.39 4.83 -3.12
C GLU A 170 10.72 4.40 -2.49
N ASN A 171 11.53 3.61 -3.21
CA ASN A 171 12.82 3.15 -2.74
C ASN A 171 13.79 4.32 -2.51
N ILE A 172 13.86 5.31 -3.41
CA ILE A 172 14.66 6.52 -3.17
C ILE A 172 14.23 7.19 -1.86
N TYR A 173 12.92 7.39 -1.66
CA TYR A 173 12.41 8.02 -0.45
C TYR A 173 12.82 7.23 0.81
N TYR A 174 12.67 5.91 0.81
CA TYR A 174 13.02 5.10 1.98
C TYR A 174 14.53 4.99 2.21
N GLU A 175 15.36 4.94 1.16
CA GLU A 175 16.81 4.93 1.33
C GLU A 175 17.31 6.27 1.89
N VAL A 176 16.81 7.39 1.38
CA VAL A 176 17.12 8.72 1.94
C VAL A 176 16.63 8.83 3.39
N PHE A 177 15.43 8.31 3.69
CA PHE A 177 14.90 8.31 5.06
C PHE A 177 15.82 7.53 6.01
N LYS A 178 16.27 6.33 5.60
CA LYS A 178 17.17 5.50 6.42
C LYS A 178 18.49 6.20 6.72
N LEU A 179 19.04 6.95 5.76
CA LEU A 179 20.28 7.72 5.97
C LEU A 179 20.08 8.78 7.07
N PHE A 180 19.05 9.62 6.95
CA PHE A 180 18.75 10.63 7.98
C PHE A 180 18.32 10.02 9.31
N GLU A 181 17.62 8.89 9.29
CA GLU A 181 17.24 8.16 10.49
C GLU A 181 18.46 7.63 11.25
N ALA A 182 19.46 7.07 10.54
CA ALA A 182 20.71 6.62 11.15
C ALA A 182 21.46 7.79 11.80
N ASP A 183 21.49 8.96 11.15
CA ASP A 183 22.14 10.16 11.67
C ASP A 183 21.49 10.63 12.98
N ILE A 184 20.16 10.73 13.02
CA ILE A 184 19.45 11.13 14.26
C ILE A 184 19.66 10.11 15.37
N ARG A 185 19.65 8.81 15.07
CA ARG A 185 19.87 7.79 16.11
C ARG A 185 21.29 7.83 16.66
N GLU A 186 22.28 8.10 15.83
CA GLU A 186 23.66 8.33 16.29
C GLU A 186 23.74 9.54 17.21
N ASP A 187 23.12 10.66 16.84
CA ASP A 187 23.12 11.88 17.64
C ASP A 187 22.38 11.72 18.99
N VAL A 188 21.24 11.00 19.00
CA VAL A 188 20.40 10.84 20.20
C VAL A 188 20.91 9.74 21.12
N PHE A 189 21.36 8.61 20.57
CA PHE A 189 21.71 7.43 21.35
C PHE A 189 23.21 7.15 21.41
N GLY A 190 24.05 7.91 20.69
CA GLY A 190 25.49 7.67 20.59
C GLY A 190 25.83 6.37 19.86
N LEU A 191 24.88 5.80 19.10
CA LEU A 191 25.04 4.54 18.40
C LEU A 191 25.67 4.79 17.03
N SER A 192 26.86 4.24 16.81
CA SER A 192 27.53 4.31 15.50
C SER A 192 26.58 3.83 14.38
N LYS A 193 26.62 4.49 13.23
CA LYS A 193 25.88 4.05 12.02
C LYS A 193 26.24 2.63 11.58
N GLN A 194 27.42 2.13 12.00
CA GLN A 194 27.91 0.79 11.68
C GLN A 194 27.42 -0.28 12.65
N ASP A 195 26.85 0.11 13.79
CA ASP A 195 26.35 -0.85 14.77
C ASP A 195 24.99 -1.41 14.32
N ARG A 196 24.93 -2.74 14.15
CA ARG A 196 23.68 -3.44 13.82
C ARG A 196 22.63 -3.32 14.92
N SER A 197 23.04 -3.08 16.17
CA SER A 197 22.14 -2.83 17.30
C SER A 197 21.33 -1.55 17.11
N ASN A 198 21.82 -0.58 16.32
CA ASN A 198 21.15 0.69 16.04
C ASN A 198 19.77 0.50 15.39
N ILE A 199 19.57 -0.59 14.63
CA ILE A 199 18.29 -0.91 14.00
C ILE A 199 17.21 -1.19 15.05
N SER A 200 17.59 -1.73 16.22
CA SER A 200 16.67 -2.13 17.29
C SER A 200 16.15 -0.98 18.14
N TYR A 201 16.75 0.22 18.04
CA TYR A 201 16.27 1.40 18.76
C TYR A 201 15.17 2.11 17.96
N PRO A 202 14.00 2.38 18.57
CA PRO A 202 12.93 3.07 17.88
C PRO A 202 13.31 4.55 17.69
N THR A 203 13.08 5.07 16.48
CA THR A 203 13.36 6.47 16.16
C THR A 203 12.44 7.38 16.96
N PRO A 204 12.96 8.35 17.73
CA PRO A 204 12.13 9.28 18.48
C PRO A 204 11.05 9.91 17.58
N HIS A 205 9.80 9.90 18.03
CA HIS A 205 8.67 10.36 17.20
C HIS A 205 8.85 11.81 16.71
N GLY A 206 9.44 12.70 17.52
CA GLY A 206 9.81 14.06 17.08
C GLY A 206 10.85 14.08 15.96
N GLY A 207 11.81 13.15 15.99
CA GLY A 207 12.80 12.96 14.92
C GLY A 207 12.17 12.50 13.61
N ILE A 208 11.11 11.68 13.64
CA ILE A 208 10.42 11.21 12.43
C ILE A 208 9.88 12.38 11.59
N TYR A 209 9.34 13.43 12.22
CA TYR A 209 8.86 14.62 11.49
C TYR A 209 10.02 15.33 10.76
N LEU A 210 11.11 15.61 11.48
CA LEU A 210 12.29 16.26 10.92
C LEU A 210 12.92 15.45 9.78
N ILE A 211 13.07 14.14 9.97
CA ILE A 211 13.58 13.22 8.95
C ILE A 211 12.66 13.24 7.73
N THR A 212 11.34 13.22 7.93
CA THR A 212 10.36 13.20 6.85
C THR A 212 10.49 14.41 5.94
N ASP A 213 10.57 15.62 6.53
CA ASP A 213 10.71 16.86 5.75
C ASP A 213 12.01 16.88 4.94
N ALA A 214 13.13 16.56 5.59
CA ALA A 214 14.44 16.49 4.94
C ALA A 214 14.47 15.41 3.84
N THR A 215 13.83 14.27 4.09
CA THR A 215 13.72 13.16 3.14
C THR A 215 12.95 13.58 1.90
N TYR A 216 11.81 14.25 2.07
CA TYR A 216 10.99 14.68 0.93
C TYR A 216 11.77 15.62 0.01
N VAL A 217 12.40 16.66 0.58
CA VAL A 217 13.20 17.62 -0.18
C VAL A 217 14.34 16.92 -0.90
N LYS A 218 15.13 16.11 -0.18
CA LYS A 218 16.30 15.45 -0.75
C LYS A 218 15.92 14.40 -1.81
N ALA A 219 14.86 13.63 -1.59
CA ALA A 219 14.37 12.66 -2.56
C ALA A 219 13.87 13.34 -3.83
N LEU A 220 13.13 14.46 -3.68
CA LEU A 220 12.68 15.25 -4.83
C LEU A 220 13.88 15.81 -5.61
N ASP A 221 14.86 16.40 -4.94
CA ASP A 221 16.09 16.91 -5.59
C ASP A 221 16.81 15.82 -6.39
N ILE A 222 16.95 14.62 -5.83
CA ILE A 222 17.54 13.46 -6.51
C ILE A 222 16.73 13.12 -7.76
N ILE A 223 15.41 12.94 -7.63
CA ILE A 223 14.53 12.57 -8.75
C ILE A 223 14.53 13.65 -9.83
N GLU A 224 14.50 14.93 -9.46
CA GLU A 224 14.58 16.05 -10.41
C GLU A 224 15.92 16.07 -11.15
N SER A 225 17.04 15.90 -10.44
CA SER A 225 18.38 15.88 -11.04
C SER A 225 18.55 14.76 -12.06
N ILE A 226 17.96 13.58 -11.80
CA ILE A 226 17.97 12.43 -12.69
C ILE A 226 17.08 12.68 -13.92
N SER A 227 15.94 13.36 -13.74
CA SER A 227 14.95 13.58 -14.80
C SER A 227 15.32 14.66 -15.83
N ASN A 228 16.32 15.50 -15.56
CA ASN A 228 16.68 16.67 -16.39
C ASN A 228 17.41 16.32 -17.70
N VAL A 229 17.44 15.05 -18.11
CA VAL A 229 18.07 14.61 -19.35
C VAL A 229 17.10 14.81 -20.51
N SER A 230 17.22 15.95 -21.20
CA SER A 230 16.50 16.38 -22.42
C SER A 230 15.02 15.99 -22.53
N GLU A 231 14.11 16.93 -22.27
CA GLU A 231 12.68 16.73 -22.53
C GLU A 231 12.45 16.49 -24.04
N SER A 232 11.99 15.29 -24.39
CA SER A 232 11.42 15.05 -25.72
C SER A 232 10.01 15.63 -25.77
N THR A 233 9.60 16.11 -26.95
CA THR A 233 8.33 16.82 -27.17
C THR A 233 7.10 15.91 -27.24
N GLY A 234 7.14 14.71 -26.66
CA GLY A 234 6.02 13.75 -26.66
C GLY A 234 5.17 13.83 -25.39
N ASP A 235 4.01 14.50 -25.46
CA ASP A 235 2.93 14.39 -24.45
C ASP A 235 1.70 13.77 -25.14
N ASP A 236 1.74 12.45 -25.39
CA ASP A 236 0.58 11.73 -25.90
C ASP A 236 -0.40 11.41 -24.76
N LEU A 237 -1.70 11.54 -25.05
CA LEU A 237 -2.76 11.34 -24.07
C LEU A 237 -2.84 9.88 -23.58
N ILE A 238 -2.53 8.88 -24.42
CA ILE A 238 -2.50 7.46 -24.00
C ILE A 238 -1.37 7.24 -23.01
N GLU A 239 -0.17 7.74 -23.32
CA GLU A 239 1.00 7.64 -22.44
C GLU A 239 0.74 8.33 -21.08
N ARG A 240 0.13 9.51 -21.10
CA ARG A 240 -0.32 10.23 -19.89
C ARG A 240 -1.32 9.42 -19.08
N VAL A 241 -2.29 8.79 -19.75
CA VAL A 241 -3.24 7.87 -19.11
C VAL A 241 -2.53 6.66 -18.48
N ILE A 242 -1.57 6.05 -19.17
CA ILE A 242 -0.79 4.92 -18.66
C ILE A 242 -0.02 5.29 -17.39
N CYS A 243 0.76 6.37 -17.40
CA CYS A 243 1.48 6.85 -16.21
C CYS A 243 0.55 7.09 -15.03
N ASN A 244 -0.60 7.73 -15.29
CA ASN A 244 -1.59 8.04 -14.26
C ASN A 244 -2.29 6.77 -13.73
N ILE A 245 -2.54 5.77 -14.56
CA ILE A 245 -3.11 4.48 -14.12
C ILE A 245 -2.15 3.78 -13.14
N SER A 246 -0.85 3.75 -13.44
CA SER A 246 0.15 3.14 -12.56
C SER A 246 0.24 3.87 -11.22
N ALA A 247 0.28 5.20 -11.24
CA ALA A 247 0.33 6.00 -10.01
C ALA A 247 -0.96 5.96 -9.21
N ASN A 248 -2.13 6.02 -9.85
CA ASN A 248 -3.41 5.92 -9.16
C ASN A 248 -3.53 4.59 -8.41
N ARG A 249 -3.03 3.50 -9.00
CA ARG A 249 -2.98 2.20 -8.33
C ARG A 249 -2.17 2.28 -7.05
N ALA A 250 -0.90 2.69 -7.14
CA ALA A 250 -0.02 2.80 -5.98
C ALA A 250 -0.61 3.72 -4.90
N LEU A 251 -1.10 4.91 -5.28
CA LEU A 251 -1.69 5.87 -4.35
C LEU A 251 -2.96 5.34 -3.68
N GLN A 252 -3.82 4.63 -4.41
CA GLN A 252 -5.02 3.99 -3.84
C GLN A 252 -4.66 2.81 -2.94
N GLU A 253 -3.67 2.00 -3.29
CA GLU A 253 -3.14 0.94 -2.42
C GLU A 253 -2.61 1.54 -1.11
N MET A 254 -1.79 2.59 -1.19
CA MET A 254 -1.30 3.32 -0.01
C MET A 254 -2.45 3.91 0.81
N ALA A 255 -3.49 4.45 0.18
CA ALA A 255 -4.65 5.02 0.87
C ALA A 255 -5.46 3.96 1.62
N VAL A 256 -5.66 2.78 1.03
CA VAL A 256 -6.35 1.68 1.72
C VAL A 256 -5.49 1.13 2.86
N VAL A 257 -4.17 0.98 2.65
CA VAL A 257 -3.23 0.62 3.74
C VAL A 257 -3.27 1.67 4.85
N ALA A 258 -3.33 2.96 4.50
CA ALA A 258 -3.42 4.04 5.48
C ALA A 258 -4.70 3.96 6.32
N GLU A 259 -5.86 3.73 5.67
CA GLU A 259 -7.14 3.52 6.35
C GLU A 259 -7.07 2.34 7.33
N GLN A 260 -6.49 1.20 6.91
CA GLN A 260 -6.32 0.04 7.79
C GLN A 260 -5.33 0.32 8.93
N ALA A 261 -4.27 1.09 8.66
CA ALA A 261 -3.29 1.47 9.66
C ALA A 261 -3.87 2.39 10.72
N GLU A 262 -4.63 3.42 10.34
CA GLU A 262 -5.29 4.32 11.27
C GLU A 262 -6.29 3.57 12.16
N LEU A 263 -7.06 2.65 11.58
CA LEU A 263 -7.98 1.79 12.34
C LEU A 263 -7.23 0.86 13.30
N GLY A 264 -6.16 0.21 12.83
CA GLY A 264 -5.32 -0.66 13.65
C GLY A 264 -4.65 0.10 14.81
N HIS A 265 -4.13 1.30 14.54
CA HIS A 265 -3.53 2.16 15.56
C HIS A 265 -4.57 2.59 16.59
N LYS A 266 -5.75 3.04 16.16
CA LYS A 266 -6.86 3.40 17.05
C LYS A 266 -7.20 2.24 17.99
N ILE A 267 -7.41 1.04 17.45
CA ILE A 267 -7.75 -0.16 18.23
C ILE A 267 -6.66 -0.45 19.26
N MET A 268 -5.39 -0.44 18.85
CA MET A 268 -4.27 -0.71 19.77
C MET A 268 -4.11 0.36 20.84
N ILE A 269 -4.22 1.63 20.49
CA ILE A 269 -4.14 2.74 21.44
C ILE A 269 -5.23 2.62 22.50
N GLU A 270 -6.49 2.41 22.07
CA GLU A 270 -7.62 2.24 23.00
C GLU A 270 -7.47 0.98 23.86
N PHE A 271 -6.96 -0.11 23.29
CA PHE A 271 -6.71 -1.35 24.00
C PHE A 271 -5.63 -1.19 25.07
N VAL A 272 -4.45 -0.65 24.71
CA VAL A 272 -3.35 -0.41 25.64
C VAL A 272 -3.70 0.64 26.68
N ASP A 273 -4.46 1.68 26.35
CA ASP A 273 -4.95 2.67 27.32
C ASP A 273 -5.79 2.02 28.41
N ASN A 274 -6.61 1.03 28.05
CA ASN A 274 -7.37 0.25 29.03
C ASN A 274 -6.48 -0.70 29.84
N LEU A 275 -5.47 -1.33 29.24
CA LEU A 275 -4.48 -2.13 29.99
C LEU A 275 -3.69 -1.29 30.99
N ASN A 276 -3.27 -0.08 30.58
CA ASN A 276 -2.59 0.88 31.45
C ASN A 276 -3.47 1.24 32.66
N LYS A 277 -4.77 1.52 32.46
CA LYS A 277 -5.72 1.75 33.57
C LYS A 277 -5.85 0.57 34.54
N LEU A 278 -5.55 -0.65 34.09
CA LEU A 278 -5.52 -1.87 34.92
C LEU A 278 -4.18 -2.12 35.60
N GLY A 279 -3.18 -1.24 35.39
CA GLY A 279 -1.84 -1.41 35.96
C GLY A 279 -0.86 -2.19 35.08
N VAL A 280 -1.24 -2.56 33.86
CA VAL A 280 -0.35 -3.26 32.92
C VAL A 280 0.39 -2.22 32.09
N TYR A 281 1.60 -1.87 32.53
CA TYR A 281 2.45 -0.86 31.89
C TYR A 281 3.73 -1.44 31.27
N HIS A 282 4.08 -2.67 31.59
CA HIS A 282 5.34 -3.29 31.17
C HIS A 282 5.11 -4.70 30.67
N MET A 283 5.87 -5.08 29.64
CA MET A 283 6.04 -6.46 29.23
C MET A 283 7.05 -7.13 30.19
N PRO A 284 6.74 -8.29 30.76
CA PRO A 284 7.73 -9.05 31.51
C PRO A 284 8.77 -9.62 30.54
N HIS A 285 9.93 -10.00 31.07
CA HIS A 285 10.89 -10.80 30.34
C HIS A 285 10.39 -12.24 30.28
N PHE A 286 10.50 -12.87 29.11
CA PHE A 286 10.07 -14.25 28.89
C PHE A 286 11.27 -15.12 28.51
N GLU A 287 11.39 -16.29 29.12
CA GLU A 287 12.43 -17.27 28.78
C GLU A 287 11.94 -18.27 27.73
N ASN A 288 10.62 -18.50 27.64
CA ASN A 288 10.03 -19.45 26.72
C ASN A 288 8.57 -19.08 26.35
N LYS A 289 8.04 -19.75 25.32
CA LYS A 289 6.67 -19.52 24.83
C LYS A 289 5.60 -19.86 25.86
N PHE A 290 5.86 -20.81 26.76
CA PHE A 290 4.91 -21.22 27.78
C PHE A 290 4.66 -20.10 28.80
N GLU A 291 5.71 -19.41 29.25
CA GLU A 291 5.58 -18.23 30.11
C GLU A 291 4.78 -17.11 29.46
N VAL A 292 4.98 -16.86 28.16
CA VAL A 292 4.16 -15.89 27.41
C VAL A 292 2.68 -16.26 27.48
N GLU A 293 2.36 -17.53 27.24
CA GLU A 293 0.98 -18.02 27.26
C GLU A 293 0.37 -18.02 28.66
N GLU A 294 1.13 -18.34 29.71
CA GLU A 294 0.66 -18.27 31.10
C GLU A 294 0.38 -16.82 31.51
N TYR A 295 1.32 -15.92 31.30
CA TYR A 295 1.14 -14.50 31.61
C TYR A 295 -0.05 -13.90 30.83
N TYR A 296 -0.19 -14.27 29.56
CA TYR A 296 -1.35 -13.87 28.76
C TYR A 296 -2.68 -14.38 29.36
N ARG A 297 -2.74 -15.62 29.87
CA ARG A 297 -3.93 -16.16 30.55
C ARG A 297 -4.21 -15.46 31.88
N GLU A 298 -3.18 -15.04 32.61
CA GLU A 298 -3.34 -14.26 33.84
C GLU A 298 -3.98 -12.90 33.59
N ILE A 299 -3.76 -12.31 32.41
CA ILE A 299 -4.41 -11.04 32.05
C ILE A 299 -5.82 -11.29 31.53
N PHE A 300 -5.99 -12.19 30.55
CA PHE A 300 -7.22 -12.27 29.74
C PHE A 300 -8.08 -13.51 29.96
N GLY A 301 -7.59 -14.52 30.68
CA GLY A 301 -8.32 -15.78 30.92
C GLY A 301 -9.50 -15.63 31.89
N ARG A 302 -10.14 -16.76 32.23
CA ARG A 302 -11.39 -16.82 33.02
C ARG A 302 -11.36 -16.01 34.33
N ASN A 303 -10.21 -16.01 35.01
CA ASN A 303 -9.99 -15.29 36.27
C ASN A 303 -8.97 -14.14 36.10
N GLY A 304 -8.76 -13.70 34.85
CA GLY A 304 -7.70 -12.78 34.52
C GLY A 304 -7.96 -11.38 35.03
N LEU A 305 -6.90 -10.56 35.06
CA LEU A 305 -6.94 -9.16 35.49
C LEU A 305 -8.06 -8.35 34.81
N ILE A 306 -8.39 -8.69 33.57
CA ILE A 306 -9.39 -7.99 32.77
C ILE A 306 -10.79 -7.96 33.39
N THR A 307 -11.11 -8.98 34.19
CA THR A 307 -12.39 -9.08 34.91
C THR A 307 -12.60 -7.96 35.93
N LYS A 308 -11.52 -7.27 36.34
CA LYS A 308 -11.55 -6.32 37.45
C LYS A 308 -11.80 -4.86 37.03
N GLY A 309 -11.60 -4.46 35.78
CA GLY A 309 -11.64 -3.02 35.48
C GLY A 309 -12.20 -2.56 34.14
N ASN A 310 -12.75 -3.43 33.29
CA ASN A 310 -13.62 -2.98 32.20
C ASN A 310 -14.86 -3.87 32.08
N SER A 311 -16.04 -3.33 32.44
CA SER A 311 -17.31 -4.07 32.40
C SER A 311 -17.72 -4.53 31.00
N LYS A 312 -17.13 -3.97 29.94
CA LYS A 312 -17.36 -4.41 28.56
C LYS A 312 -16.49 -5.60 28.16
N TRP A 313 -15.37 -5.83 28.85
CA TRP A 313 -14.42 -6.88 28.50
C TRP A 313 -14.69 -8.12 29.34
N ASN A 314 -15.30 -9.12 28.71
CA ASN A 314 -15.48 -10.42 29.32
C ASN A 314 -14.17 -11.21 29.24
N PRO A 315 -13.88 -12.06 30.23
CA PRO A 315 -12.73 -12.94 30.15
C PRO A 315 -12.85 -13.91 28.96
N ILE A 316 -11.72 -14.18 28.32
CA ILE A 316 -11.62 -15.01 27.11
C ILE A 316 -11.72 -16.48 27.52
N SER A 317 -12.59 -17.23 26.83
CA SER A 317 -12.72 -18.68 27.07
C SER A 317 -11.53 -19.44 26.49
N ASN A 318 -11.22 -20.64 27.01
CA ASN A 318 -10.11 -21.46 26.49
C ASN A 318 -10.18 -21.68 24.96
N ASN A 319 -11.38 -21.94 24.44
CA ASN A 319 -11.59 -22.09 22.99
C ASN A 319 -11.29 -20.82 22.19
N ASP A 320 -11.52 -19.65 22.78
CA ASP A 320 -11.24 -18.36 22.14
C ASP A 320 -9.75 -17.99 22.31
N LEU A 321 -9.11 -18.39 23.42
CA LEU A 321 -7.65 -18.26 23.62
C LEU A 321 -6.89 -19.06 22.55
N GLU A 322 -7.28 -20.31 22.30
CA GLU A 322 -6.71 -21.13 21.22
C GLU A 322 -6.86 -20.48 19.84
N ALA A 323 -8.00 -19.81 19.60
CA ALA A 323 -8.20 -19.05 18.38
C ALA A 323 -7.25 -17.85 18.30
N VAL A 324 -7.10 -17.07 19.38
CA VAL A 324 -6.13 -15.97 19.47
C VAL A 324 -4.71 -16.46 19.15
N TYR A 325 -4.29 -17.58 19.76
CA TYR A 325 -2.96 -18.15 19.54
C TYR A 325 -2.75 -18.53 18.08
N LYS A 326 -3.70 -19.27 17.51
CA LYS A 326 -3.64 -19.67 16.11
C LYS A 326 -3.55 -18.46 15.16
N PHE A 327 -4.34 -17.41 15.37
CA PHE A 327 -4.32 -16.23 14.51
C PHE A 327 -3.05 -15.40 14.70
N ALA A 328 -2.54 -15.28 15.92
CA ALA A 328 -1.26 -14.62 16.18
C ALA A 328 -0.13 -15.31 15.41
N GLU A 329 -0.09 -16.64 15.41
CA GLU A 329 0.94 -17.42 14.71
C GLU A 329 0.84 -17.24 13.19
N ILE A 330 -0.37 -17.33 12.63
CA ILE A 330 -0.62 -17.11 11.21
C ILE A 330 -0.18 -15.71 10.79
N THR A 331 -0.61 -14.67 11.52
CA THR A 331 -0.26 -13.29 11.19
C THR A 331 1.24 -13.05 11.34
N GLN A 332 1.90 -13.57 12.38
CA GLN A 332 3.33 -13.44 12.58
C GLN A 332 4.11 -14.01 11.38
N VAL A 333 3.79 -15.24 10.97
CA VAL A 333 4.39 -15.88 9.80
C VAL A 333 4.17 -15.06 8.53
N GLN A 334 2.96 -14.53 8.33
CA GLN A 334 2.64 -13.69 7.17
C GLN A 334 3.38 -12.34 7.19
N TYR A 335 3.49 -11.71 8.35
CA TYR A 335 4.20 -10.45 8.54
C TYR A 335 5.67 -10.59 8.17
N PHE A 336 6.38 -11.57 8.75
CA PHE A 336 7.80 -11.78 8.46
C PHE A 336 8.05 -12.20 7.01
N LYS A 337 7.21 -13.06 6.43
CA LYS A 337 7.28 -13.40 5.01
C LYS A 337 7.11 -12.19 4.11
N SER A 338 6.20 -11.28 4.43
CA SER A 338 5.99 -10.07 3.63
C SER A 338 7.16 -9.09 3.65
N ARG A 339 8.05 -9.18 4.65
CA ARG A 339 9.27 -8.37 4.75
C ARG A 339 10.52 -9.05 4.17
N MET A 340 10.36 -10.17 3.45
CA MET A 340 11.47 -10.95 2.87
C MET A 340 12.52 -11.41 3.90
N LEU A 341 12.11 -11.51 5.16
CA LEU A 341 12.97 -11.97 6.23
C LEU A 341 12.91 -13.50 6.28
N SER A 342 13.79 -14.15 5.52
CA SER A 342 13.77 -15.61 5.31
C SER A 342 14.19 -16.43 6.54
N LYS A 343 14.75 -15.79 7.58
CA LYS A 343 15.22 -16.42 8.83
C LYS A 343 15.11 -15.47 10.03
N VAL A 344 13.93 -14.93 10.32
CA VAL A 344 13.75 -14.26 11.62
C VAL A 344 13.38 -15.31 12.65
N GLU A 345 14.30 -15.56 13.57
CA GLU A 345 13.94 -16.12 14.88
C GLU A 345 12.96 -15.14 15.51
N THR A 346 11.71 -15.56 15.62
CA THR A 346 10.66 -14.80 16.29
C THR A 346 11.05 -14.67 17.76
N CYS A 347 11.26 -13.45 18.27
CA CYS A 347 11.47 -13.28 19.70
C CYS A 347 10.15 -13.45 20.46
N LEU A 348 10.24 -13.77 21.76
CA LEU A 348 9.07 -13.99 22.61
C LEU A 348 8.26 -12.71 22.84
N ASP A 349 8.92 -11.55 22.79
CA ASP A 349 8.28 -10.25 22.88
C ASP A 349 7.37 -9.99 21.67
N ASP A 350 7.86 -10.26 20.46
CA ASP A 350 7.04 -10.17 19.23
C ASP A 350 5.84 -11.11 19.32
N TRP A 351 6.05 -12.33 19.81
CA TRP A 351 4.96 -13.29 20.03
C TRP A 351 3.89 -12.72 20.97
N PHE A 352 4.29 -12.18 22.12
CA PHE A 352 3.38 -11.54 23.06
C PHE A 352 2.64 -10.36 22.42
N LEU A 353 3.32 -9.51 21.65
CA LEU A 353 2.70 -8.40 20.94
C LEU A 353 1.67 -8.87 19.89
N PHE A 354 1.95 -9.93 19.13
CA PHE A 354 0.95 -10.51 18.22
C PHE A 354 -0.26 -11.06 18.96
N LEU A 355 -0.08 -11.67 20.14
CA LEU A 355 -1.19 -12.05 21.00
C LEU A 355 -2.02 -10.83 21.39
N LEU A 356 -1.40 -9.78 21.93
CA LEU A 356 -2.07 -8.54 22.32
C LEU A 356 -2.84 -7.90 21.15
N VAL A 357 -2.28 -7.90 19.94
CA VAL A 357 -2.97 -7.39 18.76
C VAL A 357 -4.24 -8.18 18.48
N GLN A 358 -4.16 -9.51 18.43
CA GLN A 358 -5.35 -10.34 18.18
C GLN A 358 -6.40 -10.16 19.30
N THR A 359 -5.98 -10.00 20.55
CA THR A 359 -6.85 -9.67 21.68
C THR A 359 -7.53 -8.32 21.52
N ALA A 360 -6.79 -7.30 21.07
CA ALA A 360 -7.35 -5.99 20.81
C ALA A 360 -8.44 -6.07 19.72
N LEU A 361 -8.20 -6.86 18.67
CA LEU A 361 -9.20 -7.14 17.62
C LEU A 361 -10.39 -7.95 18.14
N TYR A 362 -10.17 -8.87 19.08
CA TYR A 362 -11.24 -9.64 19.73
C TYR A 362 -12.22 -8.73 20.48
N TYR A 363 -11.69 -7.80 21.29
CA TYR A 363 -12.50 -6.88 22.09
C TYR A 363 -13.05 -5.69 21.31
N SER A 364 -12.53 -5.44 20.11
CA SER A 364 -13.00 -4.35 19.26
C SER A 364 -14.34 -4.67 18.58
N ASP A 365 -15.18 -3.65 18.47
CA ASP A 365 -16.39 -3.68 17.64
C ASP A 365 -16.17 -3.11 16.24
N GLU A 366 -14.95 -2.66 15.96
CA GLU A 366 -14.58 -2.15 14.66
C GLU A 366 -14.64 -3.24 13.58
N LYS A 367 -15.03 -2.82 12.39
CA LYS A 367 -15.15 -3.70 11.23
C LYS A 367 -14.32 -3.14 10.09
N VAL A 368 -13.58 -4.03 9.42
CA VAL A 368 -12.87 -3.70 8.20
C VAL A 368 -13.81 -3.78 7.01
N ARG A 369 -13.52 -2.97 5.98
CA ARG A 369 -14.27 -2.99 4.73
C ARG A 369 -14.16 -4.34 4.02
N GLY A 370 -15.25 -4.74 3.37
CA GLY A 370 -15.24 -5.85 2.43
C GLY A 370 -14.16 -5.67 1.35
N GLU A 371 -13.61 -6.78 0.88
CA GLU A 371 -12.54 -6.78 -0.13
C GLU A 371 -13.09 -6.78 -1.55
N ILE A 372 -14.39 -7.01 -1.68
CA ILE A 372 -15.09 -7.03 -2.95
C ILE A 372 -16.24 -6.04 -2.86
N SER A 373 -16.52 -5.32 -3.95
CA SER A 373 -17.66 -4.40 -3.98
C SER A 373 -18.97 -5.13 -3.64
N GLY A 374 -19.81 -4.46 -2.84
CA GLY A 374 -21.06 -5.00 -2.31
C GLY A 374 -20.88 -5.98 -1.14
N GLU A 375 -19.65 -6.32 -0.77
CA GLU A 375 -19.39 -7.10 0.43
C GLU A 375 -19.56 -6.24 1.68
N GLN A 376 -20.21 -6.81 2.70
CA GLN A 376 -20.40 -6.15 3.97
C GLN A 376 -19.08 -6.02 4.74
N LYS A 377 -18.98 -4.98 5.58
CA LYS A 377 -17.88 -4.88 6.54
C LYS A 377 -17.87 -6.10 7.46
N TYR A 378 -16.69 -6.61 7.81
CA TYR A 378 -16.52 -7.81 8.63
C TYR A 378 -15.56 -7.56 9.80
N LYS A 379 -15.68 -8.37 10.87
CA LYS A 379 -14.74 -8.28 12.00
C LYS A 379 -13.37 -8.84 11.58
N PRO A 380 -12.26 -8.14 11.88
CA PRO A 380 -10.92 -8.54 11.42
C PRO A 380 -10.43 -9.85 12.06
N MET A 381 -10.87 -10.13 13.30
CA MET A 381 -10.70 -11.43 13.95
C MET A 381 -12.02 -12.22 13.88
N PRO A 382 -12.02 -13.49 13.45
CA PRO A 382 -13.23 -14.30 13.43
C PRO A 382 -13.72 -14.60 14.86
N TRP A 383 -14.94 -14.14 15.14
CA TRP A 383 -15.60 -14.25 16.44
C TRP A 383 -16.40 -15.56 16.56
N ARG A 384 -16.95 -15.83 17.76
CA ARG A 384 -17.76 -17.03 18.05
C ARG A 384 -18.88 -17.22 17.02
N GLY A 385 -18.79 -18.28 16.22
CA GLY A 385 -19.80 -18.65 15.21
C GLY A 385 -19.34 -18.50 13.76
N ALA A 386 -18.22 -17.82 13.49
CA ALA A 386 -17.53 -17.90 12.20
C ALA A 386 -16.75 -19.23 12.10
N PRO A 387 -16.47 -19.76 10.88
CA PRO A 387 -15.68 -20.96 10.75
C PRO A 387 -14.28 -20.74 11.34
N ARG A 388 -14.04 -21.32 12.53
CA ARG A 388 -12.74 -21.40 13.23
C ARG A 388 -11.63 -22.07 12.38
N ASN A 389 -12.04 -22.61 11.23
CA ASN A 389 -11.22 -23.22 10.20
C ASN A 389 -10.68 -22.24 9.17
N ALA A 390 -10.91 -20.93 9.30
CA ALA A 390 -10.23 -19.95 8.45
C ALA A 390 -8.71 -20.13 8.62
N VAL A 391 -8.05 -20.57 7.54
CA VAL A 391 -6.61 -20.87 7.51
C VAL A 391 -5.79 -19.59 7.32
N VAL A 392 -6.42 -18.52 6.83
CA VAL A 392 -5.75 -17.29 6.40
C VAL A 392 -6.60 -16.09 6.79
N GLN A 393 -5.97 -15.07 7.38
CA GLN A 393 -6.59 -13.77 7.59
C GLN A 393 -6.72 -13.04 6.24
N ARG A 394 -7.87 -12.39 6.02
CA ARG A 394 -8.17 -11.63 4.81
C ARG A 394 -7.25 -10.39 4.69
N THR A 395 -6.91 -9.93 3.48
CA THR A 395 -5.93 -8.86 3.22
C THR A 395 -6.18 -7.59 4.03
N HIS A 396 -7.40 -7.05 4.05
CA HIS A 396 -7.65 -5.80 4.80
C HIS A 396 -7.46 -6.01 6.30
N ALA A 397 -8.00 -7.10 6.85
CA ALA A 397 -7.82 -7.46 8.24
C ALA A 397 -6.35 -7.73 8.58
N LEU A 398 -5.61 -8.37 7.66
CA LEU A 398 -4.20 -8.65 7.81
C LEU A 398 -3.38 -7.36 7.83
N GLU A 399 -3.57 -6.44 6.88
CA GLU A 399 -2.86 -5.15 6.88
C GLU A 399 -3.19 -4.29 8.11
N LEU A 400 -4.43 -4.37 8.61
CA LEU A 400 -4.80 -3.79 9.89
C LEU A 400 -3.99 -4.43 11.03
N THR A 401 -3.94 -5.76 11.12
CA THR A 401 -3.17 -6.49 12.14
C THR A 401 -1.67 -6.15 12.07
N LYS A 402 -1.08 -6.09 10.86
CA LYS A 402 0.32 -5.73 10.67
C LYS A 402 0.61 -4.32 11.15
N SER A 403 -0.31 -3.38 10.90
CA SER A 403 -0.17 -1.99 11.34
C SER A 403 -0.34 -1.85 12.86
N ALA A 404 -1.31 -2.57 13.44
CA ALA A 404 -1.50 -2.69 14.87
C ALA A 404 -0.26 -3.28 15.57
N PHE A 405 0.34 -4.32 15.00
CA PHE A 405 1.62 -4.86 15.46
C PHE A 405 2.75 -3.83 15.33
N GLY A 406 2.88 -3.19 14.17
CA GLY A 406 3.93 -2.20 13.93
C GLY A 406 3.88 -1.04 14.93
N ILE A 407 2.70 -0.48 15.22
CA ILE A 407 2.61 0.58 16.22
C ILE A 407 2.93 0.08 17.63
N ALA A 408 2.54 -1.16 17.95
CA ALA A 408 2.85 -1.76 19.24
C ALA A 408 4.37 -1.98 19.39
N SER A 409 5.02 -2.59 18.40
CA SER A 409 6.45 -2.90 18.48
C SER A 409 7.33 -1.66 18.46
N PHE A 410 7.04 -0.65 17.63
CA PHE A 410 7.85 0.57 17.57
C PHE A 410 7.62 1.55 18.72
N SER A 411 6.48 1.45 19.41
CA SER A 411 6.19 2.31 20.58
C SER A 411 6.65 1.71 21.90
N VAL A 412 6.89 0.39 21.95
CA VAL A 412 7.48 -0.28 23.09
C VAL A 412 8.97 0.05 23.16
N PHE A 413 9.32 0.83 24.17
CA PHE A 413 10.69 1.17 24.51
C PHE A 413 10.93 0.77 25.96
N ASP A 414 12.05 0.10 26.24
CA ASP A 414 12.37 -0.41 27.58
C ASP A 414 11.23 -1.27 28.18
N SER A 415 10.66 -2.14 27.33
CA SER A 415 9.50 -3.00 27.64
C SER A 415 8.23 -2.26 28.09
N LYS A 416 8.17 -0.92 27.97
CA LYS A 416 7.02 -0.12 28.38
C LYS A 416 5.90 -0.16 27.34
N LEU A 417 4.72 -0.61 27.75
CA LEU A 417 3.47 -0.52 26.99
C LEU A 417 2.76 0.79 27.37
N ASP A 418 2.89 1.82 26.54
CA ASP A 418 2.32 3.16 26.83
C ASP A 418 1.45 3.64 25.66
N ALA A 419 0.16 3.83 25.93
CA ALA A 419 -0.79 4.29 24.93
C ALA A 419 -0.49 5.70 24.40
N ASN A 420 0.14 6.57 25.19
CA ASN A 420 0.49 7.93 24.75
C ASN A 420 1.70 7.92 23.79
N ASN A 421 2.63 6.98 23.99
CA ASN A 421 3.70 6.74 23.02
C ASN A 421 3.12 6.26 21.69
N MET A 422 2.18 5.29 21.72
CA MET A 422 1.49 4.82 20.52
C MET A 422 0.77 5.93 19.76
N LYS A 423 0.07 6.85 20.46
CA LYS A 423 -0.58 8.01 19.82
C LYS A 423 0.44 8.87 19.07
N SER A 424 1.57 9.17 19.69
CA SER A 424 2.61 10.03 19.13
C SER A 424 3.25 9.42 17.89
N TYR A 425 3.61 8.13 17.93
CA TYR A 425 4.15 7.40 16.78
C TYR A 425 3.14 7.29 15.63
N SER A 426 1.85 7.05 15.93
CA SER A 426 0.81 6.95 14.91
C SER A 426 0.74 8.21 14.04
N ASN A 427 0.80 9.38 14.67
CA ASN A 427 0.77 10.66 13.97
C ASN A 427 2.04 10.88 13.12
N ALA A 428 3.21 10.52 13.64
CA ALA A 428 4.47 10.65 12.94
C ALA A 428 4.55 9.73 11.70
N ILE A 429 4.09 8.49 11.80
CA ILE A 429 4.02 7.56 10.67
C ILE A 429 3.01 8.01 9.61
N ARG A 430 1.86 8.58 10.04
CA ARG A 430 0.90 9.20 9.12
C ARG A 430 1.55 10.35 8.33
N TYR A 431 2.32 11.19 9.00
CA TYR A 431 3.04 12.30 8.40
C TYR A 431 4.10 11.84 7.37
N LYS A 432 4.91 10.83 7.73
CA LYS A 432 5.86 10.16 6.83
C LYS A 432 5.19 9.63 5.57
N ARG A 433 4.05 8.97 5.72
CA ARG A 433 3.30 8.39 4.58
C ARG A 433 2.74 9.47 3.66
N SER A 434 2.24 10.56 4.23
CA SER A 434 1.71 11.70 3.46
C SER A 434 2.76 12.30 2.53
N HIS A 435 4.00 12.48 3.00
CA HIS A 435 5.09 13.00 2.17
C HIS A 435 5.47 12.06 1.04
N LEU A 436 5.47 10.75 1.29
CA LEU A 436 5.67 9.76 0.22
C LEU A 436 4.55 9.81 -0.83
N GLN A 437 3.29 9.87 -0.39
CA GLN A 437 2.13 10.01 -1.29
C GLN A 437 2.21 11.31 -2.10
N MET A 438 2.63 12.41 -1.46
CA MET A 438 2.83 13.70 -2.12
C MET A 438 3.96 13.65 -3.16
N LEU A 439 5.06 12.94 -2.87
CA LEU A 439 6.16 12.75 -3.81
C LEU A 439 5.71 11.98 -5.06
N ILE A 440 5.03 10.85 -4.87
CA ILE A 440 4.49 10.04 -5.97
C ILE A 440 3.46 10.84 -6.78
N TYR A 441 2.56 11.54 -6.09
CA TYR A 441 1.58 12.42 -6.71
C TYR A 441 2.28 13.49 -7.56
N LYS A 442 3.29 14.17 -7.02
CA LYS A 442 4.06 15.19 -7.73
C LYS A 442 4.69 14.61 -9.00
N VAL A 443 5.42 13.52 -8.89
CA VAL A 443 6.13 12.91 -10.04
C VAL A 443 5.14 12.46 -11.11
N PHE A 444 4.17 11.61 -10.78
CA PHE A 444 3.38 10.93 -11.82
C PHE A 444 2.11 11.66 -12.26
N LYS A 445 1.60 12.60 -11.45
CA LYS A 445 0.37 13.35 -11.77
C LYS A 445 0.68 14.70 -12.39
N THR A 446 1.87 15.25 -12.18
CA THR A 446 2.22 16.59 -12.66
C THR A 446 3.28 16.61 -13.74
N TRP A 447 4.15 15.61 -13.83
CA TRP A 447 5.14 15.55 -14.91
C TRP A 447 4.55 15.03 -16.21
N SER A 448 5.19 15.39 -17.33
CA SER A 448 4.87 14.84 -18.64
C SER A 448 5.30 13.37 -18.74
N PRO A 449 4.68 12.57 -19.62
CA PRO A 449 5.11 11.20 -19.88
C PRO A 449 6.57 11.12 -20.33
N SER A 450 7.04 12.06 -21.16
CA SER A 450 8.43 12.13 -21.61
C SER A 450 9.41 12.27 -20.45
N ARG A 451 9.12 13.14 -19.47
CA ARG A 451 9.98 13.31 -18.29
C ARG A 451 10.00 12.06 -17.40
N ILE A 452 8.87 11.36 -17.29
CA ILE A 452 8.77 10.10 -16.55
C ILE A 452 9.58 8.99 -17.27
N GLN A 453 9.56 8.95 -18.60
CA GLN A 453 10.39 8.03 -19.40
C GLN A 453 11.88 8.33 -19.18
N CYS A 454 12.32 9.60 -19.22
CA CYS A 454 13.71 9.97 -18.94
C CYS A 454 14.17 9.52 -17.54
N LEU A 455 13.30 9.69 -16.53
CA LEU A 455 13.57 9.21 -15.18
C LEU A 455 13.80 7.68 -15.18
N SER A 456 12.97 6.92 -15.89
CA SER A 456 13.14 5.46 -15.98
C SER A 456 14.40 5.05 -16.72
N ASP A 457 14.72 5.69 -17.84
CA ASP A 457 15.91 5.37 -18.63
C ASP A 457 17.18 5.55 -17.78
N ALA A 458 17.20 6.59 -16.93
CA ALA A 458 18.29 6.82 -16.02
C ALA A 458 18.38 5.79 -14.90
N PHE A 459 17.25 5.29 -14.37
CA PHE A 459 17.27 4.20 -13.40
C PHE A 459 17.86 2.91 -13.98
N GLU A 460 17.56 2.58 -15.24
CA GLU A 460 18.12 1.39 -15.90
C GLU A 460 19.65 1.51 -16.01
N LEU A 461 20.16 2.69 -16.38
CA LEU A 461 21.60 2.94 -16.45
C LEU A 461 22.30 2.81 -15.10
N CYS A 462 21.67 3.22 -14.00
CA CYS A 462 22.24 3.11 -12.66
C CYS A 462 22.26 1.68 -12.09
N ILE A 463 21.45 0.76 -12.62
CA ILE A 463 21.44 -0.65 -12.19
C ILE A 463 22.54 -1.47 -12.88
N GLU A 464 22.96 -1.05 -14.07
CA GLU A 464 23.99 -1.74 -14.87
C GLU A 464 25.43 -1.40 -14.45
N THR A 465 25.62 -0.34 -13.67
CA THR A 465 26.90 0.10 -13.07
C THR A 465 27.04 -0.38 -11.63
#